data_AF-A0A931DWR5-F1
#
_entry.id   AF-A0A931DWR5-F1
#
_cell.length_a   1.000
_cell.length_b   1.000
_cell.length_c   1.000
_cell.angle_alpha   90.00
_cell.angle_beta   90.00
_cell.angle_gamma   90.00
#
_symmetry.space_group_name_H-M   'P 1'
#
loop_
_entity.id
_entity.type
_entity.pdbx_description
1 polymer ?
#
loop_
_entity_poly.entity_id
_entity_poly.type
_entity_poly.pdbx_seq_one_letter_code
_entity_poly.pdbx_strand_id
1 'polypeptide(L)'
;MKERTSGARLWPQGLTFDIATIDNRLSRRKLLGFLGIGAGSAALAACAPGMSANSPSASSSGTSTGLSTIGSGTATENTVPSETMTETKTETGGPYPGDGSNGPDVLEKVGVQRRDIRSSIGGSATASGIPMTLRMNVIDMVNGNASMVGAAVYIWHCDAAGGYSMYSEGLEDETYLRGVQVTRDDGSVEFTTIVPGCYPHIHFEVFPDVN
;
A
#
# COMPACT_ATOMS: atom_id res chain seq x y z
N MET A 1 5.11 44.74 9.88
CA MET A 1 3.65 44.63 9.66
C MET A 1 3.44 44.06 8.26
N LYS A 2 2.75 42.92 8.18
CA LYS A 2 2.27 42.19 6.97
C LYS A 2 3.31 41.64 5.98
N GLU A 3 3.15 40.46 5.40
CA GLU A 3 2.42 39.24 5.74
C GLU A 3 2.96 38.16 4.79
N ARG A 4 3.16 36.94 5.32
CA ARG A 4 3.65 35.78 4.60
C ARG A 4 2.42 34.93 4.23
N THR A 5 2.13 34.75 2.95
CA THR A 5 1.09 33.84 2.45
C THR A 5 1.75 32.61 1.84
N SER A 6 2.04 31.61 2.69
CA SER A 6 2.35 30.26 2.24
C SER A 6 1.05 29.45 2.20
N GLY A 7 0.43 29.38 1.03
CA GLY A 7 -0.64 28.43 0.75
C GLY A 7 -0.05 27.05 0.51
N ALA A 8 -0.22 26.13 1.47
CA ALA A 8 0.11 24.73 1.31
C ALA A 8 -0.77 24.12 0.20
N ARG A 9 -0.14 23.77 -0.92
CA ARG A 9 -0.75 23.02 -2.01
C ARG A 9 -0.51 21.53 -1.74
N LEU A 10 -1.48 20.88 -1.11
CA LEU A 10 -1.56 19.41 -1.06
C LEU A 10 -1.81 18.93 -2.49
N TRP A 11 -0.84 18.22 -3.09
CA TRP A 11 -0.99 17.66 -4.42
C TRP A 11 -1.59 16.24 -4.31
N PRO A 12 -2.75 15.96 -4.91
CA PRO A 12 -3.28 14.60 -5.02
C PRO A 12 -2.52 13.87 -6.15
N GLN A 13 -1.52 13.06 -5.81
CA GLN A 13 -0.72 12.30 -6.80
C GLN A 13 -1.33 10.93 -7.17
N GLY A 14 -2.49 10.57 -6.64
CA GLY A 14 -3.12 9.26 -6.92
C GLY A 14 -3.95 9.21 -8.21
N LEU A 15 -4.49 10.33 -8.68
CA LEU A 15 -5.47 10.34 -9.78
C LEU A 15 -4.85 10.31 -11.18
N THR A 16 -3.61 10.75 -11.34
CA THR A 16 -2.98 10.84 -12.68
C THR A 16 -2.53 9.47 -13.21
N PHE A 17 -2.17 8.53 -12.32
CA PHE A 17 -1.76 7.18 -12.72
C PHE A 17 -2.94 6.29 -13.12
N ASP A 18 -4.14 6.54 -12.56
CA ASP A 18 -5.35 5.82 -12.96
C ASP A 18 -5.88 6.24 -14.34
N ILE A 19 -5.63 7.48 -14.79
CA ILE A 19 -6.14 7.98 -16.08
C ILE A 19 -5.41 7.33 -17.26
N ALA A 20 -4.09 7.15 -17.19
CA ALA A 20 -3.33 6.51 -18.27
C ALA A 20 -3.75 5.03 -18.46
N THR A 21 -4.15 4.36 -17.39
CA THR A 21 -4.65 2.98 -17.44
C THR A 21 -6.09 2.90 -17.97
N ILE A 22 -6.93 3.89 -17.69
CA ILE A 22 -8.31 3.96 -18.20
C ILE A 22 -8.33 4.23 -19.71
N ASP A 23 -7.47 5.11 -20.23
CA ASP A 23 -7.46 5.47 -21.66
C ASP A 23 -7.05 4.27 -22.54
N ASN A 24 -6.11 3.44 -22.07
CA ASN A 24 -5.70 2.23 -22.78
C ASN A 24 -6.75 1.10 -22.69
N ARG A 25 -7.57 1.06 -21.63
CA ARG A 25 -8.67 0.08 -21.46
C ARG A 25 -9.95 0.45 -22.22
N LEU A 26 -10.22 1.75 -22.46
CA LEU A 26 -11.39 2.21 -23.22
C LEU A 26 -11.24 2.03 -24.73
N SER A 27 -10.01 1.95 -25.26
CA SER A 27 -9.77 1.64 -26.67
C SER A 27 -10.13 0.17 -27.00
N ARG A 28 -9.93 -0.76 -26.05
CA ARG A 28 -10.24 -2.18 -26.22
C ARG A 28 -11.71 -2.56 -25.96
N ARG A 29 -12.44 -1.79 -25.13
CA ARG A 29 -13.85 -2.07 -24.77
C ARG A 29 -14.91 -1.51 -25.74
N LYS A 30 -14.52 -0.70 -26.73
CA LYS A 30 -15.47 -0.12 -27.70
C LYS A 30 -15.92 -1.07 -28.82
N LEU A 31 -15.51 -2.34 -28.83
CA LEU A 31 -15.86 -3.29 -29.89
C LEU A 31 -16.94 -4.34 -29.54
N LEU A 32 -17.53 -4.34 -28.34
CA LEU A 32 -18.56 -5.34 -27.95
C LEU A 32 -19.82 -4.72 -27.34
N GLY A 33 -20.21 -3.51 -27.78
CA GLY A 33 -21.30 -2.74 -27.21
C GLY A 33 -22.57 -2.62 -28.06
N PHE A 34 -22.97 -3.67 -28.79
CA PHE A 34 -24.28 -3.69 -29.46
C PHE A 34 -24.88 -5.10 -29.48
N LEU A 35 -25.67 -5.44 -28.45
CA LEU A 35 -26.83 -6.36 -28.45
C LEU A 35 -27.24 -6.67 -27.01
N GLY A 36 -28.41 -6.19 -26.56
CA GLY A 36 -28.97 -6.61 -25.28
C GLY A 36 -29.99 -5.65 -24.65
N ILE A 37 -31.11 -5.41 -25.34
CA ILE A 37 -32.31 -4.77 -24.78
C ILE A 37 -33.16 -5.86 -24.11
N GLY A 38 -33.60 -5.65 -22.86
CA GLY A 38 -34.65 -6.45 -22.20
C GLY A 38 -34.60 -6.28 -20.68
N ALA A 39 -35.40 -5.39 -20.07
CA ALA A 39 -36.79 -5.58 -19.65
C ALA A 39 -36.96 -6.56 -18.48
N GLY A 40 -37.40 -6.06 -17.31
CA GLY A 40 -37.81 -6.91 -16.19
C GLY A 40 -37.97 -6.18 -14.86
N SER A 41 -39.11 -5.53 -14.67
CA SER A 41 -39.59 -5.03 -13.37
C SER A 41 -40.29 -6.12 -12.57
N ALA A 42 -40.01 -6.24 -11.27
CA ALA A 42 -40.93 -6.82 -10.29
C ALA A 42 -40.63 -6.28 -8.89
N ALA A 43 -41.61 -5.57 -8.33
CA ALA A 43 -41.66 -5.14 -6.94
C ALA A 43 -42.55 -6.11 -6.15
N LEU A 44 -42.12 -6.56 -4.97
CA LEU A 44 -43.00 -7.07 -3.92
C LEU A 44 -42.44 -6.71 -2.53
N ALA A 45 -43.31 -6.11 -1.72
CA ALA A 45 -43.10 -5.66 -0.36
C ALA A 45 -43.49 -6.74 0.66
N ALA A 46 -42.87 -6.71 1.85
CA ALA A 46 -43.45 -7.27 3.08
C ALA A 46 -42.86 -6.59 4.33
N CYS A 47 -43.76 -6.14 5.22
CA CYS A 47 -43.54 -5.61 6.58
C CYS A 47 -43.41 -6.78 7.60
N ALA A 48 -43.03 -6.69 8.89
CA ALA A 48 -43.10 -5.66 9.94
C ALA A 48 -42.24 -6.15 11.16
N PRO A 49 -42.45 -5.71 12.43
CA PRO A 49 -41.94 -4.48 13.06
C PRO A 49 -41.05 -4.74 14.31
N GLY A 50 -40.39 -3.70 14.84
CA GLY A 50 -39.71 -3.72 16.14
C GLY A 50 -39.45 -2.31 16.66
N MET A 51 -40.18 -1.92 17.71
CA MET A 51 -40.26 -0.58 18.30
C MET A 51 -39.05 -0.26 19.21
N SER A 52 -38.57 0.99 19.19
CA SER A 52 -38.52 1.88 20.38
C SER A 52 -37.75 3.17 20.08
N ALA A 53 -38.42 4.30 20.31
CA ALA A 53 -37.87 5.64 20.27
C ALA A 53 -37.26 6.02 21.63
N ASN A 54 -36.14 6.73 21.63
CA ASN A 54 -35.94 7.93 22.45
C ASN A 54 -34.72 8.72 21.96
N SER A 55 -34.93 10.00 21.63
CA SER A 55 -33.91 11.05 21.44
C SER A 55 -34.02 12.05 22.61
N PRO A 56 -33.31 13.18 22.66
CA PRO A 56 -31.99 13.56 22.12
C PRO A 56 -31.09 14.09 23.26
N SER A 57 -29.85 14.53 22.96
CA SER A 57 -29.33 15.84 23.41
C SER A 57 -27.98 16.15 22.79
N ALA A 58 -27.90 17.36 22.23
CA ALA A 58 -26.68 18.00 21.76
C ALA A 58 -25.82 18.49 22.94
N SER A 59 -24.51 18.60 22.74
CA SER A 59 -23.67 19.60 23.40
C SER A 59 -22.38 19.80 22.60
N SER A 60 -22.19 21.05 22.20
CA SER A 60 -21.00 21.62 21.56
C SER A 60 -19.99 22.12 22.60
N SER A 61 -18.78 22.41 22.09
CA SER A 61 -17.79 23.40 22.55
C SER A 61 -16.63 22.93 23.46
N GLY A 62 -15.43 23.46 23.18
CA GLY A 62 -14.31 23.52 24.13
C GLY A 62 -12.92 23.33 23.54
N THR A 63 -12.35 24.38 22.96
CA THR A 63 -10.94 24.50 22.52
C THR A 63 -9.95 24.49 23.70
N SER A 64 -8.76 23.89 23.54
CA SER A 64 -7.54 24.44 24.15
C SER A 64 -6.29 24.06 23.38
N THR A 65 -5.65 25.10 22.87
CA THR A 65 -4.30 25.21 22.31
C THR A 65 -3.21 24.79 23.30
N GLY A 66 -2.32 23.90 22.87
CA GLY A 66 -1.02 23.65 23.51
C GLY A 66 0.10 23.90 22.50
N LEU A 67 0.65 25.11 22.53
CA LEU A 67 1.80 25.54 21.74
C LEU A 67 3.06 25.12 22.51
N SER A 68 3.85 24.20 21.95
CA SER A 68 5.19 23.87 22.47
C SER A 68 6.26 24.32 21.49
N THR A 69 7.08 25.22 22.01
CA THR A 69 8.23 25.94 21.49
C THR A 69 9.19 25.11 20.64
N ILE A 70 9.53 25.65 19.47
CA ILE A 70 10.61 25.20 18.60
C ILE A 70 11.94 25.62 19.25
N GLY A 71 12.75 24.65 19.68
CA GLY A 71 14.15 24.86 19.98
C GLY A 71 14.94 24.88 18.68
N SER A 72 15.54 26.03 18.35
CA SER A 72 16.55 26.14 17.30
C SER A 72 17.81 25.38 17.72
N GLY A 73 17.92 24.13 17.30
CA GLY A 73 19.18 23.40 17.27
C GLY A 73 19.93 23.76 16.00
N THR A 74 21.10 24.36 16.15
CA THR A 74 22.13 24.47 15.11
C THR A 74 22.32 23.14 14.40
N ALA A 75 22.26 23.14 13.08
CA ALA A 75 22.60 21.99 12.24
C ALA A 75 24.10 21.70 12.42
N THR A 76 24.42 20.88 13.41
CA THR A 76 25.68 20.17 13.47
C THR A 76 25.65 19.19 12.31
N GLU A 77 26.57 19.36 11.37
CA GLU A 77 26.85 18.41 10.31
C GLU A 77 26.97 17.02 10.94
N ASN A 78 25.93 16.21 10.76
CA ASN A 78 25.91 14.85 11.24
C ASN A 78 26.77 14.06 10.25
N THR A 79 28.09 14.19 10.37
CA THR A 79 29.07 13.34 9.70
C THR A 79 28.82 11.94 10.23
N VAL A 80 27.91 11.24 9.57
CA VAL A 80 27.72 9.81 9.75
C VAL A 80 29.09 9.21 9.44
N PRO A 81 29.69 8.44 10.35
CA PRO A 81 30.89 7.70 10.01
C PRO A 81 30.59 6.94 8.72
N SER A 82 31.51 6.99 7.76
CA SER A 82 31.46 6.14 6.58
C SER A 82 31.65 4.69 7.04
N GLU A 83 30.61 4.12 7.63
CA GLU A 83 30.47 2.69 7.86
C GLU A 83 30.66 2.02 6.49
N THR A 84 31.54 1.04 6.43
CA THR A 84 31.77 0.27 5.21
C THR A 84 30.49 -0.49 4.89
N MET A 85 29.64 0.08 4.04
CA MET A 85 28.43 -0.58 3.56
C MET A 85 28.83 -1.77 2.69
N THR A 86 28.21 -2.92 2.90
CA THR A 86 28.35 -4.09 2.04
C THR A 86 27.03 -4.35 1.33
N GLU A 87 27.10 -4.82 0.09
CA GLU A 87 25.92 -5.14 -0.70
C GLU A 87 25.06 -6.19 0.02
N THR A 88 23.74 -6.00 -0.02
CA THR A 88 22.81 -6.98 0.55
C THR A 88 22.92 -8.27 -0.25
N LYS A 89 23.07 -9.40 0.45
CA LYS A 89 23.15 -10.71 -0.21
C LYS A 89 21.88 -10.96 -1.02
N THR A 90 22.05 -11.29 -2.30
CA THR A 90 20.94 -11.74 -3.14
C THR A 90 20.44 -13.10 -2.67
N GLU A 91 19.12 -13.21 -2.47
CA GLU A 91 18.44 -14.48 -2.26
C GLU A 91 17.61 -14.83 -3.50
N THR A 92 17.24 -16.10 -3.64
CA THR A 92 16.28 -16.50 -4.67
C THR A 92 14.88 -16.01 -4.30
N GLY A 93 14.03 -15.66 -5.27
CA GLY A 93 12.61 -15.33 -5.03
C GLY A 93 11.78 -16.47 -4.42
N GLY A 94 12.35 -17.67 -4.32
CA GLY A 94 11.65 -18.83 -3.79
C GLY A 94 10.45 -19.25 -4.65
N PRO A 95 9.63 -20.19 -4.17
CA PRO A 95 8.56 -20.77 -4.99
C PRO A 95 7.27 -19.94 -5.07
N TYR A 96 7.13 -18.86 -4.29
CA TYR A 96 5.84 -18.15 -4.14
C TYR A 96 5.86 -16.64 -4.47
N PRO A 97 6.58 -16.18 -5.52
CA PRO A 97 6.58 -14.78 -5.91
C PRO A 97 5.19 -14.35 -6.43
N GLY A 98 4.97 -13.07 -6.68
CA GLY A 98 3.69 -12.60 -7.25
C GLY A 98 3.92 -11.70 -8.45
N ASP A 99 5.04 -11.90 -9.13
CA ASP A 99 5.59 -11.08 -10.20
C ASP A 99 5.39 -11.73 -11.59
N GLY A 100 4.60 -12.82 -11.66
CA GLY A 100 4.38 -13.59 -12.88
C GLY A 100 5.47 -14.62 -13.21
N SER A 101 6.63 -14.61 -12.52
CA SER A 101 7.75 -15.53 -12.81
C SER A 101 7.43 -16.99 -12.53
N ASN A 102 6.43 -17.26 -11.68
CA ASN A 102 5.97 -18.60 -11.33
C ASN A 102 4.44 -18.77 -11.42
N GLY A 103 3.79 -18.08 -12.37
CA GLY A 103 2.37 -18.23 -12.70
C GLY A 103 1.50 -17.06 -12.23
N PRO A 104 1.18 -16.92 -10.93
CA PRO A 104 0.42 -15.79 -10.41
C PRO A 104 1.15 -14.44 -10.53
N ASP A 105 0.40 -13.39 -10.88
CA ASP A 105 0.89 -12.02 -10.99
C ASP A 105 -0.07 -11.04 -10.27
N VAL A 106 0.42 -10.44 -9.18
CA VAL A 106 -0.28 -9.40 -8.41
C VAL A 106 0.19 -8.01 -8.79
N LEU A 107 1.33 -7.86 -9.46
CA LEU A 107 1.90 -6.57 -9.85
C LEU A 107 1.04 -5.89 -10.93
N GLU A 108 0.33 -6.67 -11.75
CA GLU A 108 -0.65 -6.14 -12.71
C GLU A 108 -1.99 -5.68 -12.06
N LYS A 109 -2.22 -5.95 -10.77
CA LYS A 109 -3.47 -5.60 -10.09
C LYS A 109 -3.48 -4.15 -9.62
N VAL A 110 -4.54 -3.43 -10.00
CA VAL A 110 -4.83 -2.09 -9.45
C VAL A 110 -4.99 -2.19 -7.93
N GLY A 111 -4.27 -1.33 -7.21
CA GLY A 111 -4.25 -1.33 -5.74
C GLY A 111 -3.13 -2.14 -5.09
N VAL A 112 -2.24 -2.76 -5.87
CA VAL A 112 -1.04 -3.45 -5.32
C VAL A 112 -0.05 -2.48 -4.69
N GLN A 113 0.02 -1.25 -5.18
CA GLN A 113 0.79 -0.17 -4.55
C GLN A 113 0.06 0.32 -3.30
N ARG A 114 0.50 -0.13 -2.12
CA ARG A 114 -0.18 0.16 -0.85
C ARG A 114 0.74 -0.04 0.34
N ARG A 115 0.51 0.77 1.39
CA ARG A 115 1.20 0.64 2.68
C ARG A 115 0.65 -0.51 3.52
N ASP A 116 -0.66 -0.62 3.67
CA ASP A 116 -1.28 -1.71 4.44
C ASP A 116 -1.56 -2.90 3.52
N ILE A 117 -0.82 -3.99 3.74
CA ILE A 117 -0.90 -5.20 2.92
C ILE A 117 -1.73 -6.29 3.59
N ARG A 118 -2.30 -6.06 4.78
CA ARG A 118 -2.95 -7.14 5.57
C ARG A 118 -4.24 -7.67 4.97
N SER A 119 -4.89 -6.91 4.08
CA SER A 119 -6.16 -7.31 3.44
C SER A 119 -5.97 -7.62 1.96
N SER A 120 -6.86 -8.42 1.38
CA SER A 120 -6.85 -8.69 -0.06
C SER A 120 -7.28 -7.47 -0.88
N ILE A 121 -6.69 -7.31 -2.05
CA ILE A 121 -7.01 -6.24 -3.00
C ILE A 121 -8.41 -6.51 -3.57
N GLY A 122 -9.32 -5.53 -3.44
CA GLY A 122 -10.68 -5.63 -3.98
C GLY A 122 -11.59 -6.65 -3.26
N GLY A 123 -11.13 -7.27 -2.17
CA GLY A 123 -11.89 -8.22 -1.35
C GLY A 123 -11.94 -7.80 0.12
N SER A 124 -12.64 -8.59 0.95
CA SER A 124 -12.79 -8.34 2.39
C SER A 124 -11.94 -9.25 3.27
N ALA A 125 -11.21 -10.20 2.70
CA ALA A 125 -10.36 -11.09 3.46
C ALA A 125 -9.16 -10.33 4.04
N THR A 126 -8.81 -10.64 5.29
CA THR A 126 -7.69 -10.05 6.01
C THR A 126 -6.90 -11.14 6.71
N ALA A 127 -5.58 -11.16 6.50
CA ALA A 127 -4.68 -12.07 7.17
C ALA A 127 -4.68 -11.82 8.68
N SER A 128 -4.92 -12.88 9.46
CA SER A 128 -4.83 -12.84 10.92
C SER A 128 -3.37 -13.00 11.37
N GLY A 129 -2.97 -12.27 12.40
CA GLY A 129 -1.63 -12.37 12.98
C GLY A 129 -1.29 -11.18 13.89
N ILE A 130 -0.06 -11.17 14.40
CA ILE A 130 0.47 -10.07 15.21
C ILE A 130 0.85 -8.91 14.29
N PRO A 131 0.25 -7.71 14.40
CA PRO A 131 0.58 -6.59 13.54
C PRO A 131 2.05 -6.18 13.66
N MET A 132 2.66 -5.81 12.53
CA MET A 132 4.03 -5.34 12.42
C MET A 132 4.11 -4.17 11.44
N THR A 133 5.03 -3.23 11.71
CA THR A 133 5.43 -2.21 10.74
C THR A 133 6.83 -2.54 10.25
N LEU A 134 6.96 -2.79 8.95
CA LEU A 134 8.25 -3.01 8.29
C LEU A 134 8.70 -1.71 7.63
N ARG A 135 9.88 -1.22 8.02
CA ARG A 135 10.53 -0.07 7.40
C ARG A 135 11.84 -0.53 6.77
N MET A 136 12.06 -0.12 5.52
CA MET A 136 13.29 -0.41 4.79
C MET A 136 13.86 0.91 4.26
N ASN A 137 15.18 1.05 4.26
CA ASN A 137 15.88 2.13 3.58
C ASN A 137 16.69 1.52 2.46
N VAL A 138 16.49 2.00 1.24
CA VAL A 138 17.18 1.52 0.05
C VAL A 138 18.25 2.53 -0.33
N ILE A 139 19.49 2.05 -0.46
CA ILE A 139 20.66 2.87 -0.76
C ILE A 139 21.33 2.40 -2.05
N ASP A 140 21.82 3.36 -2.82
CA ASP A 140 22.61 3.15 -4.03
C ASP A 140 24.10 3.18 -3.65
N MET A 141 24.71 2.01 -3.55
CA MET A 141 26.12 1.86 -3.20
C MET A 141 27.08 2.29 -4.32
N VAL A 142 26.63 2.33 -5.58
CA VAL A 142 27.48 2.76 -6.70
C VAL A 142 27.47 4.28 -6.86
N ASN A 143 26.43 4.95 -6.38
CA ASN A 143 26.29 6.40 -6.41
C ASN A 143 26.53 7.04 -5.03
N GLY A 144 27.63 6.65 -4.36
CA GLY A 144 28.08 7.29 -3.14
C GLY A 144 27.19 7.05 -1.91
N ASN A 145 26.52 5.90 -1.85
CA ASN A 145 25.55 5.54 -0.80
C ASN A 145 24.36 6.52 -0.72
N ALA A 146 23.98 7.13 -1.85
CA ALA A 146 22.81 7.97 -1.92
C ALA A 146 21.53 7.16 -1.67
N SER A 147 20.50 7.79 -1.10
CA SER A 147 19.17 7.20 -1.01
C SER A 147 18.63 6.90 -2.41
N MET A 148 18.14 5.68 -2.65
CA MET A 148 17.45 5.35 -3.90
C MET A 148 16.04 5.93 -3.86
N VAL A 149 15.79 7.03 -4.59
CA VAL A 149 14.50 7.70 -4.66
C VAL A 149 13.71 7.22 -5.88
N GLY A 150 12.42 6.91 -5.72
CA GLY A 150 11.56 6.48 -6.82
C GLY A 150 11.62 4.99 -7.19
N ALA A 151 12.46 4.20 -6.50
CA ALA A 151 12.54 2.76 -6.67
C ALA A 151 11.27 2.07 -6.13
N ALA A 152 10.79 1.04 -6.83
CA ALA A 152 9.71 0.20 -6.33
C ALA A 152 10.26 -0.95 -5.50
N VAL A 153 9.72 -1.12 -4.30
CA VAL A 153 9.97 -2.27 -3.43
C VAL A 153 8.71 -3.11 -3.38
N TYR A 154 8.77 -4.31 -3.94
CA TYR A 154 7.72 -5.33 -3.80
C TYR A 154 8.08 -6.23 -2.63
N ILE A 155 7.12 -6.52 -1.75
CA ILE A 155 7.28 -7.52 -0.68
C ILE A 155 6.19 -8.57 -0.71
N TRP A 156 6.54 -9.79 -0.31
CA TRP A 156 5.58 -10.86 -0.03
C TRP A 156 6.06 -11.77 1.09
N HIS A 157 5.11 -12.34 1.84
CA HIS A 157 5.41 -13.35 2.86
C HIS A 157 4.18 -14.21 3.17
N CYS A 158 4.39 -15.28 3.93
CA CYS A 158 3.32 -16.14 4.42
C CYS A 158 2.51 -15.49 5.54
N ASP A 159 1.27 -15.93 5.73
CA ASP A 159 0.49 -15.62 6.92
C ASP A 159 1.04 -16.29 8.19
N ALA A 160 0.39 -16.03 9.32
CA ALA A 160 0.80 -16.58 10.61
C ALA A 160 0.76 -18.12 10.68
N ALA A 161 0.01 -18.78 9.79
CA ALA A 161 -0.06 -20.24 9.68
C ALA A 161 0.94 -20.81 8.66
N GLY A 162 1.67 -19.95 7.94
CA GLY A 162 2.64 -20.36 6.91
C GLY A 162 2.04 -20.47 5.51
N GLY A 163 0.77 -20.09 5.31
CA GLY A 163 0.11 -20.09 4.01
C GLY A 163 0.52 -18.89 3.16
N TYR A 164 0.69 -19.11 1.86
CA TYR A 164 0.96 -18.05 0.88
C TYR A 164 -0.31 -17.75 0.09
N SER A 165 -0.78 -16.51 0.14
CA SER A 165 -1.84 -16.02 -0.75
C SER A 165 -1.44 -16.27 -2.21
N MET A 166 -2.41 -16.61 -3.07
CA MET A 166 -2.24 -17.02 -4.47
C MET A 166 -1.67 -18.44 -4.70
N TYR A 167 -1.26 -19.17 -3.65
CA TYR A 167 -0.58 -20.47 -3.82
C TYR A 167 -1.09 -21.59 -2.93
N SER A 168 -1.29 -21.31 -1.64
CA SER A 168 -1.69 -22.35 -0.69
C SER A 168 -3.17 -22.72 -0.89
N GLU A 169 -3.49 -23.98 -0.62
CA GLU A 169 -4.85 -24.51 -0.73
C GLU A 169 -5.83 -23.67 0.10
N GLY A 170 -6.89 -23.18 -0.55
CA GLY A 170 -7.91 -22.31 0.04
C GLY A 170 -7.54 -20.82 0.08
N LEU A 171 -6.35 -20.43 -0.39
CA LEU A 171 -5.85 -19.05 -0.43
C LEU A 171 -5.52 -18.57 -1.86
N GLU A 172 -5.81 -19.38 -2.88
CA GLU A 172 -5.43 -19.13 -4.27
C GLU A 172 -6.05 -17.84 -4.85
N ASP A 173 -7.24 -17.47 -4.37
CA ASP A 173 -7.93 -16.24 -4.78
C ASP A 173 -7.54 -15.01 -3.95
N GLU A 174 -6.77 -15.20 -2.88
CA GLU A 174 -6.38 -14.14 -1.95
C GLU A 174 -5.12 -13.41 -2.39
N THR A 175 -4.99 -12.15 -1.97
CA THR A 175 -3.87 -11.26 -2.34
C THR A 175 -3.32 -10.44 -1.17
N TYR A 176 -3.72 -10.77 0.06
CA TYR A 176 -3.13 -10.19 1.25
C TYR A 176 -1.62 -10.51 1.34
N LEU A 177 -0.93 -9.75 2.18
CA LEU A 177 0.50 -9.87 2.51
C LEU A 177 1.45 -9.76 1.30
N ARG A 178 0.95 -9.15 0.23
CA ARG A 178 1.67 -8.77 -0.99
C ARG A 178 1.44 -7.29 -1.25
N GLY A 179 2.48 -6.54 -1.58
CA GLY A 179 2.32 -5.13 -1.93
C GLY A 179 3.60 -4.44 -2.37
N VAL A 180 3.39 -3.32 -3.05
CA VAL A 180 4.46 -2.47 -3.59
C VAL A 180 4.43 -1.12 -2.87
N GLN A 181 5.61 -0.60 -2.54
CA GLN A 181 5.79 0.79 -2.14
C GLN A 181 6.91 1.41 -2.95
N VAL A 182 6.82 2.72 -3.18
CA VAL A 182 7.86 3.47 -3.87
C VAL A 182 8.67 4.23 -2.82
N THR A 183 10.00 4.17 -2.93
CA THR A 183 10.90 4.84 -2.00
C THR A 183 10.69 6.35 -2.04
N ARG A 184 10.66 6.96 -0.84
CA ARG A 184 10.56 8.41 -0.68
C ARG A 184 11.89 9.11 -0.97
N ASP A 185 11.91 10.44 -0.81
CA ASP A 185 13.10 11.27 -0.98
C ASP A 185 14.27 10.90 -0.06
N ASP A 186 14.00 10.20 1.05
CA ASP A 186 15.02 9.67 1.96
C ASP A 186 15.40 8.20 1.67
N GLY A 187 14.87 7.61 0.59
CA GLY A 187 15.08 6.21 0.21
C GLY A 187 14.25 5.22 1.02
N SER A 188 13.33 5.70 1.86
CA SER A 188 12.56 4.83 2.75
C SER A 188 11.25 4.33 2.13
N VAL A 189 10.91 3.08 2.43
CA VAL A 189 9.56 2.52 2.29
C VAL A 189 9.05 2.04 3.63
N GLU A 190 7.73 1.99 3.77
CA GLU A 190 7.09 1.45 4.96
C GLU A 190 5.85 0.65 4.58
N PHE A 191 5.68 -0.50 5.26
CA PHE A 191 4.55 -1.40 5.15
C PHE A 191 3.92 -1.69 6.51
N THR A 192 2.60 -1.74 6.56
CA THR A 192 1.82 -2.29 7.67
C THR A 192 1.43 -3.71 7.31
N THR A 193 1.90 -4.67 8.09
CA THR A 193 1.74 -6.11 7.85
C THR A 193 1.55 -6.89 9.16
N ILE A 194 1.76 -8.21 9.14
CA ILE A 194 1.82 -9.08 10.31
C ILE A 194 3.18 -9.80 10.38
N VAL A 195 3.54 -10.31 11.56
CA VAL A 195 4.67 -11.23 11.72
C VAL A 195 4.37 -12.52 10.93
N PRO A 196 5.25 -12.98 10.01
CA PRO A 196 5.07 -14.23 9.28
C PRO A 196 5.14 -15.45 10.21
N GLY A 197 4.60 -16.58 9.73
CA GLY A 197 4.61 -17.86 10.46
C GLY A 197 6.02 -18.44 10.71
N CYS A 198 6.06 -19.66 11.25
CA CYS A 198 7.29 -20.36 11.60
C CYS A 198 8.27 -20.40 10.42
N TYR A 199 9.53 -20.01 10.65
CA TYR A 199 10.55 -19.58 9.66
C TYR A 199 10.29 -18.17 9.08
N PRO A 200 10.38 -17.12 9.93
CA PRO A 200 9.93 -15.78 9.58
C PRO A 200 10.87 -15.13 8.58
N HIS A 201 10.51 -15.16 7.31
CA HIS A 201 11.19 -14.42 6.26
C HIS A 201 10.17 -13.60 5.48
N ILE A 202 10.58 -12.40 5.09
CA ILE A 202 9.85 -11.52 4.19
C ILE A 202 10.71 -11.40 2.95
N HIS A 203 10.14 -11.80 1.83
CA HIS A 203 10.81 -11.64 0.54
C HIS A 203 10.62 -10.21 0.06
N PHE A 204 11.58 -9.74 -0.71
CA PHE A 204 11.48 -8.46 -1.38
C PHE A 204 12.20 -8.46 -2.72
N GLU A 205 11.71 -7.63 -3.62
CA GLU A 205 12.36 -7.27 -4.89
C GLU A 205 12.44 -5.75 -4.98
N VAL A 206 13.56 -5.24 -5.46
CA VAL A 206 13.78 -3.81 -5.68
C VAL A 206 13.92 -3.57 -7.17
N PHE A 207 13.01 -2.79 -7.72
CA PHE A 207 13.05 -2.30 -9.09
C PHE A 207 13.58 -0.86 -9.06
N PRO A 208 14.65 -0.54 -9.80
CA PRO A 208 15.28 0.79 -9.74
C PRO A 208 14.33 1.91 -10.17
N ASP A 209 13.38 1.60 -11.05
CA ASP A 209 12.36 2.52 -11.56
C ASP A 209 10.98 1.85 -11.60
N VAL A 210 9.93 2.66 -11.65
CA VAL A 210 8.51 2.24 -11.70
C VAL A 210 7.91 2.17 -13.12
N ASN A 211 8.74 2.23 -14.16
CA ASN A 211 8.30 2.45 -15.55
C ASN A 211 8.54 1.26 -16.48
#